data_AF-A0A2R7SD07-F1
#
_entry.id   AF-A0A2R7SD07-F1
#
_cell.length_a   1.000
_cell.length_b   1.000
_cell.length_c   1.000
_cell.angle_alpha   90.00
_cell.angle_beta   90.00
_cell.angle_gamma   90.00
#
_symmetry.space_group_name_H-M   'P 1'
#
loop_
_entity.id
_entity.type
_entity.pdbx_description
1 polymer ?
#
loop_
_entity_poly.entity_id
_entity_poly.type
_entity_poly.pdbx_seq_one_letter_code
_entity_poly.pdbx_strand_id
1 'polypeptide(L)'
;VNGLALAWVQPYAVDCNSLTSALGMGLQPELCARKCEATRPSPYGSYFGARPWPVIGLRPTMQIAARSVPAALALIERGIAADHSLAAAAPMPALAFLAATPDAARNVRERLFPPAGPVPGAEGLAVVRVRSDALPAMRRILVYQTGLARVPAPLGGEWLPGALADHLTSFGGQLDRPAGEGQMTVLDWIDAGATASYGTVSEPCNHVQKFPHPQLLIHAYAQGVSALEAYWRSVAWPAQGVFVGEPLAAPFAAPAASSAAP
;
A
#
# COMPACT_ATOMS: atom_id res chain seq x y z
N VAL A 1 13.86 -9.49 1.66
CA VAL A 1 12.66 -9.32 2.51
C VAL A 1 12.67 -10.30 3.67
N ASN A 2 12.48 -9.85 4.92
CA ASN A 2 12.31 -10.70 6.11
C ASN A 2 10.91 -10.48 6.69
N GLY A 3 9.92 -11.25 6.20
CA GLY A 3 8.51 -11.05 6.54
C GLY A 3 7.66 -12.33 6.45
N LEU A 4 6.35 -12.17 6.52
CA LEU A 4 5.34 -13.22 6.34
C LEU A 4 4.45 -12.89 5.14
N ALA A 5 4.18 -13.91 4.32
CA ALA A 5 3.17 -13.88 3.28
C ALA A 5 2.04 -14.85 3.66
N LEU A 6 0.80 -14.39 3.65
CA LEU A 6 -0.37 -15.19 4.01
C LEU A 6 -1.28 -15.33 2.79
N ALA A 7 -1.55 -16.54 2.31
CA ALA A 7 -2.28 -16.75 1.06
C ALA A 7 -3.77 -17.06 1.29
N TRP A 8 -4.50 -16.12 1.90
CA TRP A 8 -5.95 -16.24 2.13
C TRP A 8 -6.64 -14.86 2.17
N VAL A 9 -7.95 -14.85 1.91
CA VAL A 9 -8.82 -13.65 2.04
C VAL A 9 -9.33 -13.50 3.47
N GLN A 10 -9.77 -14.60 4.06
CA GLN A 10 -10.20 -14.69 5.45
C GLN A 10 -9.35 -15.71 6.21
N PRO A 11 -9.02 -15.45 7.49
CA PRO A 11 -9.34 -14.22 8.23
C PRO A 11 -8.46 -13.04 7.76
N TYR A 12 -8.99 -11.82 7.76
CA TYR A 12 -8.21 -10.58 7.52
C TYR A 12 -8.10 -9.70 8.78
N ALA A 13 -8.83 -10.04 9.83
CA ALA A 13 -8.89 -9.32 11.10
C ALA A 13 -9.10 -10.30 12.27
N VAL A 14 -8.71 -9.86 13.46
CA VAL A 14 -9.05 -10.46 14.75
C VAL A 14 -9.68 -9.34 15.59
N ASP A 15 -10.99 -9.44 15.81
CA ASP A 15 -11.80 -8.34 16.32
C ASP A 15 -11.55 -7.04 15.53
N CYS A 16 -11.03 -5.98 16.17
CA CYS A 16 -10.74 -4.69 15.55
C CYS A 16 -9.30 -4.57 15.02
N ASN A 17 -8.45 -5.56 15.28
CA ASN A 17 -7.07 -5.60 14.80
C ASN A 17 -7.02 -6.22 13.41
N SER A 18 -6.17 -5.70 12.51
CA SER A 18 -5.88 -6.42 11.28
C SER A 18 -5.05 -7.66 11.57
N LEU A 19 -5.24 -8.73 10.79
CA LEU A 19 -4.46 -9.95 10.93
C LEU A 19 -2.96 -9.69 10.69
N THR A 20 -2.64 -8.89 9.67
CA THR A 20 -1.25 -8.57 9.33
C THR A 20 -0.55 -7.81 10.45
N SER A 21 -1.23 -6.93 11.16
CA SER A 21 -0.62 -6.19 12.27
C SER A 21 -0.58 -7.00 13.55
N ALA A 22 -1.61 -7.81 13.82
CA ALA A 22 -1.59 -8.75 14.95
C ALA A 22 -0.41 -9.74 14.84
N LEU A 23 -0.15 -10.30 13.65
CA LEU A 23 0.99 -11.18 13.41
C LEU A 23 2.33 -10.41 13.36
N GLY A 24 2.32 -9.20 12.79
CA GLY A 24 3.56 -8.48 12.54
C GLY A 24 4.14 -7.75 13.75
N MET A 25 3.31 -7.25 14.66
CA MET A 25 3.75 -6.53 15.85
C MET A 25 3.07 -7.00 17.14
N GLY A 26 2.19 -8.00 17.09
CA GLY A 26 1.41 -8.50 18.23
C GLY A 26 0.01 -7.86 18.31
N LEU A 27 -0.95 -8.66 18.77
CA LEU A 27 -2.34 -8.25 19.01
C LEU A 27 -2.41 -7.09 20.03
N GLN A 28 -3.31 -6.13 19.79
CA GLN A 28 -3.61 -5.04 20.73
C GLN A 28 -5.07 -5.18 21.22
N PRO A 29 -5.34 -5.92 22.31
CA PRO A 29 -6.71 -6.21 22.75
C PRO A 29 -7.53 -4.96 23.11
N GLU A 30 -6.87 -3.96 23.71
CA GLU A 30 -7.50 -2.70 24.13
C GLU A 30 -7.97 -1.82 22.97
N LEU A 31 -7.55 -2.14 21.74
CA LEU A 31 -7.91 -1.39 20.53
C LEU A 31 -9.42 -1.33 20.32
N CYS A 32 -10.14 -2.40 20.66
CA CYS A 32 -11.59 -2.46 20.50
C CYS A 32 -12.36 -1.64 21.56
N ALA A 33 -11.79 -1.51 22.76
CA ALA A 33 -12.41 -0.75 23.85
C ALA A 33 -12.24 0.76 23.63
N ARG A 34 -11.11 1.18 23.05
CA ARG A 34 -10.73 2.59 22.91
C ARG A 34 -10.88 3.07 21.48
N LYS A 35 -12.12 3.30 21.08
CA LYS A 35 -12.44 3.85 19.76
C LYS A 35 -11.68 5.16 19.57
N CYS A 36 -11.02 5.32 18.43
CA CYS A 36 -10.38 6.56 18.01
C CYS A 36 -9.13 7.03 18.79
N GLU A 37 -8.58 6.23 19.71
CA GLU A 37 -7.32 6.59 20.36
C GLU A 37 -6.10 6.31 19.47
N ALA A 38 -4.97 6.91 19.85
CA ALA A 38 -3.68 6.57 19.26
C ALA A 38 -3.34 5.11 19.56
N THR A 39 -2.99 4.35 18.52
CA THR A 39 -2.53 2.96 18.68
C THR A 39 -1.03 2.90 18.87
N ARG A 40 -0.50 1.75 19.30
CA ARG A 40 0.95 1.57 19.43
C ARG A 40 1.66 1.85 18.09
N PRO A 41 2.63 2.78 18.06
CA PRO A 41 3.40 3.06 16.85
C PRO A 41 4.23 1.88 16.38
N SER A 42 4.35 1.74 15.07
CA SER A 42 5.28 0.81 14.42
C SER A 42 6.72 1.35 14.51
N PRO A 43 7.69 0.59 15.05
CA PRO A 43 9.09 0.98 15.02
C PRO A 43 9.72 0.85 13.61
N TYR A 44 9.00 0.25 12.65
CA TYR A 44 9.58 -0.10 11.34
C TYR A 44 9.97 1.12 10.50
N GLY A 45 9.24 2.24 10.61
CA GLY A 45 9.53 3.47 9.88
C GLY A 45 10.91 4.09 10.20
N SER A 46 11.46 3.78 11.38
CA SER A 46 12.79 4.25 11.81
C SER A 46 13.86 3.15 11.74
N TYR A 47 13.53 1.98 11.19
CA TYR A 47 14.43 0.83 11.13
C TYR A 47 15.01 0.63 9.73
N PHE A 48 16.34 0.68 9.62
CA PHE A 48 17.07 0.59 8.35
C PHE A 48 17.80 -0.75 8.14
N GLY A 49 17.70 -1.69 9.08
CA GLY A 49 18.35 -3.00 8.96
C GLY A 49 17.57 -4.00 8.10
N ALA A 50 18.22 -5.12 7.77
CA ALA A 50 17.62 -6.16 6.93
C ALA A 50 16.81 -7.21 7.71
N ARG A 51 17.00 -7.31 9.03
CA ARG A 51 16.43 -8.38 9.88
C ARG A 51 15.66 -7.76 11.07
N PRO A 52 14.41 -7.31 10.88
CA PRO A 52 13.68 -6.56 11.90
C PRO A 52 13.32 -7.40 13.13
N TRP A 53 13.03 -8.69 12.97
CA TRP A 53 12.61 -9.56 14.06
C TRP A 53 13.57 -9.58 15.27
N PRO A 54 14.87 -9.90 15.10
CA PRO A 54 15.79 -9.94 16.25
C PRO A 54 16.12 -8.56 16.85
N VAL A 55 15.80 -7.44 16.18
CA VAL A 55 16.20 -6.09 16.63
C VAL A 55 15.02 -5.33 17.23
N ILE A 56 13.88 -5.33 16.55
CA ILE A 56 12.70 -4.53 16.92
C ILE A 56 11.46 -5.40 17.17
N GLY A 57 11.59 -6.73 17.19
CA GLY A 57 10.50 -7.65 17.47
C GLY A 57 9.35 -7.59 16.46
N LEU A 58 9.62 -7.09 15.24
CA LEU A 58 8.62 -6.86 14.21
C LEU A 58 8.86 -7.76 13.01
N ARG A 59 7.81 -8.39 12.50
CA ARG A 59 7.83 -9.23 11.31
C ARG A 59 6.83 -8.70 10.28
N PRO A 60 7.27 -7.87 9.31
CA PRO A 60 6.37 -7.31 8.31
C PRO A 60 5.53 -8.42 7.68
N THR A 61 4.22 -8.25 7.64
CA THR A 61 3.28 -9.27 7.18
C THR A 61 2.34 -8.67 6.14
N MET A 62 2.07 -9.41 5.07
CA MET A 62 1.13 -9.04 4.00
C MET A 62 0.34 -10.27 3.55
N GLN A 63 -0.92 -10.06 3.20
CA GLN A 63 -1.77 -11.11 2.64
C GLN A 63 -1.72 -11.08 1.11
N ILE A 64 -1.57 -12.24 0.49
CA ILE A 64 -1.87 -12.44 -0.91
C ILE A 64 -3.37 -12.80 -0.95
N ALA A 65 -4.21 -11.78 -1.09
CA ALA A 65 -5.66 -11.91 -1.10
C ALA A 65 -6.25 -11.38 -2.41
N ALA A 66 -7.12 -12.17 -3.03
CA ALA A 66 -7.84 -11.82 -4.26
C ALA A 66 -9.20 -12.56 -4.27
N ARG A 67 -10.13 -12.12 -5.12
CA ARG A 67 -11.49 -12.69 -5.16
C ARG A 67 -11.57 -14.14 -5.65
N SER A 68 -10.51 -14.63 -6.28
CA SER A 68 -10.42 -16.01 -6.79
C SER A 68 -8.96 -16.46 -6.88
N VAL A 69 -8.74 -17.78 -6.99
CA VAL A 69 -7.39 -18.33 -7.22
C VAL A 69 -6.76 -17.79 -8.52
N PRO A 70 -7.45 -17.75 -9.68
CA PRO A 70 -6.91 -17.10 -10.87
C PRO A 70 -6.51 -15.64 -10.65
N ALA A 71 -7.31 -14.87 -9.91
CA ALA A 71 -6.97 -13.48 -9.58
C ALA A 71 -5.74 -13.38 -8.66
N ALA A 72 -5.57 -14.33 -7.73
CA ALA A 72 -4.39 -14.40 -6.86
C ALA A 72 -3.13 -14.75 -7.65
N LEU A 73 -3.22 -15.67 -8.61
CA LEU A 73 -2.11 -15.98 -9.52
C LEU A 73 -1.77 -14.76 -10.38
N ALA A 74 -2.77 -14.08 -10.96
CA ALA A 74 -2.55 -12.85 -11.71
C ALA A 74 -1.90 -11.74 -10.87
N LEU A 75 -2.24 -11.65 -9.57
CA LEU A 75 -1.59 -10.75 -8.62
C LEU A 75 -0.10 -11.10 -8.44
N ILE A 76 0.22 -12.38 -8.27
CA ILE A 76 1.60 -12.85 -8.13
C ILE A 76 2.41 -12.56 -9.40
N GLU A 77 1.87 -12.88 -10.58
CA GLU A 77 2.52 -12.60 -11.85
C GLU A 77 2.76 -11.10 -12.06
N ARG A 78 1.84 -10.23 -11.64
CA ARG A 78 2.04 -8.77 -11.65
C ARG A 78 3.19 -8.33 -10.74
N GLY A 79 3.36 -8.98 -9.59
CA GLY A 79 4.49 -8.73 -8.69
C GLY A 79 5.82 -9.17 -9.29
N ILE A 80 5.88 -10.37 -9.87
CA ILE A 80 7.06 -10.89 -10.57
C ILE A 80 7.45 -9.96 -11.73
N ALA A 81 6.48 -9.54 -12.54
CA ALA A 81 6.71 -8.61 -13.65
C ALA A 81 7.15 -7.21 -13.19
N ALA A 82 6.98 -6.87 -11.91
CA ALA A 82 7.44 -5.60 -11.36
C ALA A 82 8.95 -5.59 -11.18
N ASP A 83 9.55 -6.71 -10.79
CA ASP A 83 10.93 -6.73 -10.29
C ASP A 83 11.92 -6.11 -11.27
N HIS A 84 12.67 -5.12 -10.77
CA HIS A 84 13.67 -4.36 -11.52
C HIS A 84 13.17 -3.58 -12.74
N SER A 85 11.85 -3.58 -13.01
CA SER A 85 11.26 -2.98 -14.22
C SER A 85 11.45 -1.46 -14.32
N LEU A 86 11.71 -0.79 -13.20
CA LEU A 86 11.96 0.64 -13.09
C LEU A 86 13.37 0.94 -12.50
N ALA A 87 14.26 -0.03 -12.47
CA ALA A 87 15.62 0.15 -11.94
C ALA A 87 16.49 1.05 -12.84
N ALA A 88 16.19 1.09 -14.14
CA ALA A 88 16.80 1.98 -15.11
C ALA A 88 15.85 3.12 -15.49
N ALA A 89 16.41 4.29 -15.78
CA ALA A 89 15.64 5.44 -16.25
C ALA A 89 14.88 5.09 -17.55
N ALA A 90 13.55 5.26 -17.52
CA ALA A 90 12.70 5.12 -18.68
C ALA A 90 12.42 6.50 -19.34
N PRO A 91 12.19 6.57 -20.67
CA PRO A 91 11.92 7.83 -21.37
C PRO A 91 10.69 8.57 -20.85
N MET A 92 9.71 7.82 -20.36
CA MET A 92 8.55 8.37 -19.65
C MET A 92 8.67 8.03 -18.17
N PRO A 93 8.22 8.90 -17.24
CA PRO A 93 8.20 8.59 -15.82
C PRO A 93 6.99 7.75 -15.43
N ALA A 94 7.17 6.82 -14.51
CA ALA A 94 6.10 6.24 -13.72
C ALA A 94 5.44 7.34 -12.88
N LEU A 95 4.14 7.23 -12.62
CA LEU A 95 3.36 8.31 -12.01
C LEU A 95 2.78 7.92 -10.65
N ALA A 96 3.01 8.78 -9.67
CA ALA A 96 2.38 8.77 -8.36
C ALA A 96 1.21 9.77 -8.35
N PHE A 97 -0.01 9.27 -8.56
CA PHE A 97 -1.24 10.06 -8.52
C PHE A 97 -1.68 10.27 -7.07
N LEU A 98 -1.75 11.52 -6.64
CA LEU A 98 -2.21 11.91 -5.32
C LEU A 98 -3.46 12.79 -5.46
N ALA A 99 -4.62 12.17 -5.26
CA ALA A 99 -5.91 12.77 -5.55
C ALA A 99 -6.56 13.34 -4.27
N ALA A 100 -6.61 14.66 -4.20
CA ALA A 100 -7.39 15.39 -3.22
C ALA A 100 -8.86 15.45 -3.64
N THR A 101 -9.77 15.39 -2.67
CA THR A 101 -11.23 15.28 -2.93
C THR A 101 -12.01 16.28 -2.07
N PRO A 102 -13.25 16.64 -2.46
CA PRO A 102 -14.06 17.59 -1.68
C PRO A 102 -14.45 17.12 -0.28
N ASP A 103 -14.42 15.81 -0.02
CA ASP A 103 -14.75 15.23 1.29
C ASP A 103 -13.64 15.54 2.32
N ALA A 104 -13.83 16.61 3.09
CA ALA A 104 -12.85 17.07 4.07
C ALA A 104 -12.46 16.00 5.10
N ALA A 105 -13.38 15.11 5.49
CA ALA A 105 -13.11 14.07 6.47
C ALA A 105 -12.17 13.00 5.90
N ARG A 106 -12.26 12.70 4.60
CA ARG A 106 -11.42 11.70 3.94
C ARG A 106 -10.20 12.30 3.22
N ASN A 107 -10.14 13.63 3.13
CA ASN A 107 -9.06 14.36 2.50
C ASN A 107 -7.97 14.85 3.48
N VAL A 108 -8.04 14.46 4.76
CA VAL A 108 -7.08 14.87 5.81
C VAL A 108 -5.62 14.51 5.52
N ARG A 109 -5.37 13.51 4.67
CA ARG A 109 -4.02 13.12 4.22
C ARG A 109 -3.44 14.06 3.15
N GLU A 110 -4.25 14.91 2.51
CA GLU A 110 -3.79 15.83 1.47
C GLU A 110 -2.63 16.72 1.93
N ARG A 111 -2.67 17.17 3.20
CA ARG A 111 -1.60 18.01 3.79
C ARG A 111 -0.22 17.36 3.78
N LEU A 112 -0.16 16.03 3.62
CA LEU A 112 1.07 15.25 3.54
C LEU A 112 1.54 15.01 2.10
N PHE A 113 0.72 15.34 1.09
CA PHE A 113 1.07 15.13 -0.31
C PHE A 113 2.25 16.03 -0.71
N PRO A 114 3.31 15.46 -1.31
CA PRO A 114 4.40 16.27 -1.88
C PRO A 114 3.90 17.17 -3.03
N PRO A 115 4.71 18.17 -3.42
CA PRO A 115 4.50 18.92 -4.66
C PRO A 115 4.44 18.00 -5.89
N ALA A 116 3.76 18.45 -6.94
CA ALA A 116 3.78 17.78 -8.24
C ALA A 116 5.15 17.97 -8.91
N GLY A 117 5.55 17.00 -9.73
CA GLY A 117 6.82 17.01 -10.45
C GLY A 117 7.73 15.81 -10.12
N PRO A 118 8.98 15.83 -10.58
CA PRO A 118 9.93 14.73 -10.35
C PRO A 118 10.15 14.45 -8.86
N VAL A 119 10.27 13.18 -8.50
CA VAL A 119 10.62 12.76 -7.14
C VAL A 119 12.14 12.86 -6.95
N PRO A 120 12.64 13.66 -5.99
CA PRO A 120 14.08 13.79 -5.76
C PRO A 120 14.72 12.44 -5.43
N GLY A 121 15.81 12.10 -6.15
CA GLY A 121 16.54 10.84 -5.96
C GLY A 121 15.88 9.60 -6.56
N ALA A 122 14.80 9.75 -7.32
CA ALA A 122 14.08 8.67 -7.99
C ALA A 122 13.90 9.00 -9.48
N GLU A 123 14.91 8.67 -10.29
CA GLU A 123 14.85 8.89 -11.73
C GLU A 123 13.67 8.12 -12.34
N GLY A 124 12.93 8.76 -13.26
CA GLY A 124 11.78 8.15 -13.89
C GLY A 124 10.54 8.02 -12.99
N LEU A 125 10.46 8.72 -11.86
CA LEU A 125 9.24 8.80 -11.04
C LEU A 125 8.79 10.26 -10.86
N ALA A 126 7.50 10.53 -11.07
CA ALA A 126 6.92 11.85 -10.88
C ALA A 126 5.60 11.82 -10.13
N VAL A 127 5.34 12.86 -9.33
CA VAL A 127 4.08 13.08 -8.62
C VAL A 127 3.12 13.88 -9.50
N VAL A 128 1.88 13.41 -9.59
CA VAL A 128 0.75 14.11 -10.20
C VAL A 128 -0.28 14.41 -9.12
N ARG A 129 -0.57 15.71 -8.92
CA ARG A 129 -1.62 16.16 -8.01
C ARG A 129 -2.93 16.29 -8.78
N VAL A 130 -3.95 15.58 -8.30
CA VAL A 130 -5.32 15.67 -8.83
C VAL A 130 -6.19 16.29 -7.75
N ARG A 131 -7.11 17.18 -8.11
CA ARG A 131 -8.12 17.71 -7.20
C ARG A 131 -9.49 17.64 -7.85
N SER A 132 -10.22 16.56 -7.60
CA SER A 132 -11.52 16.29 -8.19
C SER A 132 -12.13 15.02 -7.59
N ASP A 133 -13.44 14.88 -7.67
CA ASP A 133 -14.15 13.59 -7.55
C ASP A 133 -14.20 12.82 -8.88
N ALA A 134 -14.13 13.54 -10.00
CA ALA A 134 -13.94 13.00 -11.35
C ALA A 134 -12.45 12.97 -11.73
N LEU A 135 -11.87 11.78 -11.80
CA LEU A 135 -10.44 11.62 -12.09
C LEU A 135 -10.17 11.74 -13.60
N PRO A 136 -9.03 12.32 -13.99
CA PRO A 136 -8.61 12.32 -15.38
C PRO A 136 -8.29 10.91 -15.86
N ALA A 137 -8.14 10.72 -17.17
CA ALA A 137 -7.56 9.50 -17.70
C ALA A 137 -6.12 9.34 -17.18
N MET A 138 -5.91 8.36 -16.30
CA MET A 138 -4.62 8.09 -15.67
C MET A 138 -3.88 6.99 -16.41
N ARG A 139 -2.59 7.17 -16.61
CA ARG A 139 -1.72 6.17 -17.25
C ARG A 139 -0.42 6.03 -16.49
N ARG A 140 0.27 4.90 -16.68
CA ARG A 140 1.54 4.57 -16.04
C ARG A 140 1.51 4.76 -14.51
N ILE A 141 0.40 4.32 -13.93
CA ILE A 141 0.11 4.45 -12.50
C ILE A 141 1.02 3.49 -11.75
N LEU A 142 1.90 4.05 -10.90
CA LEU A 142 2.71 3.27 -9.98
C LEU A 142 2.28 3.47 -8.52
N VAL A 143 1.86 4.68 -8.16
CA VAL A 143 1.26 4.94 -6.85
C VAL A 143 -0.06 5.66 -7.09
N TYR A 144 -1.13 5.23 -6.42
CA TYR A 144 -2.38 5.97 -6.39
C TYR A 144 -2.95 6.07 -4.98
N GLN A 145 -3.05 7.30 -4.45
CA GLN A 145 -3.65 7.58 -3.17
C GLN A 145 -4.80 8.58 -3.29
N THR A 146 -5.92 8.27 -2.64
CA THR A 146 -7.12 9.13 -2.63
C THR A 146 -7.85 9.10 -1.28
N GLY A 147 -8.82 10.00 -1.11
CA GLY A 147 -9.81 9.98 -0.03
C GLY A 147 -11.19 9.50 -0.49
N LEU A 148 -11.41 9.18 -1.76
CA LEU A 148 -12.72 8.73 -2.25
C LEU A 148 -13.13 7.43 -1.57
N ALA A 149 -14.37 7.39 -1.06
CA ALA A 149 -14.98 6.16 -0.55
C ALA A 149 -15.20 5.10 -1.64
N ARG A 150 -15.36 5.58 -2.87
CA ARG A 150 -15.44 4.80 -4.10
C ARG A 150 -14.89 5.68 -5.21
N VAL A 151 -13.87 5.18 -5.89
CA VAL A 151 -13.37 5.80 -7.10
C VAL A 151 -14.31 5.44 -8.26
N PRO A 152 -14.78 6.43 -9.05
CA PRO A 152 -15.61 6.16 -10.22
C PRO A 152 -14.93 5.23 -11.22
N ALA A 153 -15.73 4.42 -11.91
CA ALA A 153 -15.23 3.60 -13.01
C ALA A 153 -14.89 4.48 -14.24
N PRO A 154 -13.82 4.16 -14.98
CA PRO A 154 -12.86 3.08 -14.72
C PRO A 154 -11.95 3.37 -13.52
N LEU A 155 -11.67 2.33 -12.72
CA LEU A 155 -10.80 2.40 -11.53
C LEU A 155 -9.32 2.49 -11.94
N GLY A 156 -8.91 3.67 -12.40
CA GLY A 156 -7.60 3.87 -13.02
C GLY A 156 -7.63 3.74 -14.54
N GLY A 157 -6.46 3.51 -15.12
CA GLY A 157 -6.30 3.27 -16.56
C GLY A 157 -5.16 2.28 -16.80
N GLU A 158 -3.96 2.78 -17.09
CA GLU A 158 -2.78 1.92 -17.28
C GLU A 158 -2.01 1.78 -15.96
N TRP A 159 -2.16 0.64 -15.29
CA TRP A 159 -1.38 0.26 -14.11
C TRP A 159 -0.04 -0.35 -14.51
N LEU A 160 1.05 0.10 -13.89
CA LEU A 160 2.35 -0.55 -14.04
C LEU A 160 2.44 -1.79 -13.13
N PRO A 161 3.14 -2.86 -13.53
CA PRO A 161 3.57 -3.90 -12.61
C PRO A 161 4.25 -3.29 -11.38
N GLY A 162 3.89 -3.76 -10.19
CA GLY A 162 4.36 -3.19 -8.92
C GLY A 162 3.56 -1.99 -8.42
N ALA A 163 2.46 -1.61 -9.07
CA ALA A 163 1.67 -0.46 -8.62
C ALA A 163 1.08 -0.65 -7.21
N LEU A 164 1.15 0.41 -6.40
CA LEU A 164 0.60 0.51 -5.05
C LEU A 164 -0.61 1.44 -5.07
N ALA A 165 -1.76 1.02 -4.54
CA ALA A 165 -2.94 1.86 -4.51
C ALA A 165 -3.70 1.74 -3.19
N ASP A 166 -4.10 2.87 -2.60
CA ASP A 166 -4.87 2.85 -1.36
C ASP A 166 -5.75 4.10 -1.22
N HIS A 167 -6.68 4.02 -0.28
CA HIS A 167 -7.63 5.11 -0.04
C HIS A 167 -7.92 5.28 1.45
N LEU A 168 -8.18 6.52 1.85
CA LEU A 168 -8.42 6.88 3.23
C LEU A 168 -9.90 6.66 3.59
N THR A 169 -10.24 5.40 3.87
CA THR A 169 -11.57 4.98 4.30
C THR A 169 -11.50 4.10 5.54
N SER A 170 -12.65 3.87 6.17
CA SER A 170 -12.72 3.15 7.44
C SER A 170 -12.90 1.63 7.32
N PHE A 171 -13.30 1.16 6.14
CA PHE A 171 -13.54 -0.27 5.89
C PHE A 171 -12.85 -0.77 4.62
N GLY A 172 -11.87 -0.03 4.09
CA GLY A 172 -11.14 -0.46 2.89
C GLY A 172 -10.49 -1.85 3.04
N GLY A 173 -10.21 -2.29 4.27
CA GLY A 173 -9.63 -3.59 4.59
C GLY A 173 -10.61 -4.71 4.91
N GLN A 174 -11.93 -4.50 4.79
CA GLN A 174 -12.91 -5.59 4.95
C GLN A 174 -12.97 -6.43 3.68
N LEU A 175 -12.26 -7.57 3.69
CA LEU A 175 -12.02 -8.37 2.49
C LEU A 175 -13.15 -9.36 2.15
N ASP A 176 -14.19 -9.42 2.96
CA ASP A 176 -15.35 -10.30 2.81
C ASP A 176 -16.57 -9.61 2.18
N ARG A 177 -16.49 -8.30 1.94
CA ARG A 177 -17.56 -7.56 1.29
C ARG A 177 -17.63 -7.87 -0.21
N PRO A 178 -18.85 -8.06 -0.76
CA PRO A 178 -19.05 -8.17 -2.19
C PRO A 178 -18.58 -6.93 -2.95
N ALA A 179 -18.13 -7.13 -4.19
CA ALA A 179 -17.78 -6.02 -5.07
C ALA A 179 -19.00 -5.12 -5.31
N GLY A 180 -18.80 -3.80 -5.26
CA GLY A 180 -19.87 -2.83 -5.50
C GLY A 180 -20.72 -2.47 -4.28
N GLU A 181 -20.59 -3.19 -3.17
CA GLU A 181 -21.34 -2.88 -1.94
C GLU A 181 -20.53 -1.97 -0.99
N GLY A 182 -21.16 -0.91 -0.48
CA GLY A 182 -20.55 -0.02 0.51
C GLY A 182 -19.34 0.75 0.01
N GLN A 183 -18.30 0.87 0.86
CA GLN A 183 -17.00 1.45 0.51
C GLN A 183 -16.23 0.46 -0.36
N MET A 184 -15.45 0.97 -1.31
CA MET A 184 -14.51 0.13 -2.04
C MET A 184 -13.49 -0.49 -1.07
N THR A 185 -12.96 -1.64 -1.46
CA THR A 185 -12.03 -2.43 -0.65
C THR A 185 -10.68 -2.51 -1.34
N VAL A 186 -9.69 -3.01 -0.60
CA VAL A 186 -8.40 -3.42 -1.13
C VAL A 186 -8.56 -4.37 -2.33
N LEU A 187 -9.54 -5.28 -2.29
CA LEU A 187 -9.75 -6.22 -3.40
C LEU A 187 -10.16 -5.51 -4.69
N ASP A 188 -10.87 -4.38 -4.62
CA ASP A 188 -11.21 -3.59 -5.82
C ASP A 188 -9.96 -2.98 -6.46
N TRP A 189 -8.97 -2.56 -5.67
CA TRP A 189 -7.68 -2.10 -6.19
C TRP A 189 -6.90 -3.23 -6.87
N ILE A 190 -6.88 -4.42 -6.25
CA ILE A 190 -6.22 -5.61 -6.80
C ILE A 190 -6.88 -6.04 -8.12
N ASP A 191 -8.20 -6.03 -8.19
CA ASP A 191 -8.96 -6.36 -9.41
C ASP A 191 -8.72 -5.34 -10.51
N ALA A 192 -8.52 -4.06 -10.17
CA ALA A 192 -8.22 -3.01 -11.12
C ALA A 192 -6.81 -3.08 -11.73
N GLY A 193 -5.89 -3.82 -11.11
CA GLY A 193 -4.52 -4.00 -11.59
C GLY A 193 -3.42 -3.55 -10.63
N ALA A 194 -3.76 -3.03 -9.44
CA ALA A 194 -2.77 -2.78 -8.41
C ALA A 194 -2.09 -4.09 -7.99
N THR A 195 -0.80 -4.00 -7.65
CA THR A 195 0.02 -5.12 -7.16
C THR A 195 0.01 -5.19 -5.64
N ALA A 196 -0.21 -4.07 -4.96
CA ALA A 196 -0.47 -4.07 -3.52
C ALA A 196 -1.35 -2.89 -3.12
N SER A 197 -1.99 -3.04 -1.97
CA SER A 197 -2.93 -2.09 -1.41
C SER A 197 -2.96 -2.19 0.11
N TYR A 198 -3.58 -1.20 0.72
CA TYR A 198 -3.76 -1.07 2.16
C TYR A 198 -5.19 -0.62 2.46
N GLY A 199 -5.78 -1.17 3.52
CA GLY A 199 -7.10 -0.76 3.99
C GLY A 199 -7.30 -1.00 5.48
N THR A 200 -8.22 -0.26 6.08
CA THR A 200 -8.56 -0.41 7.50
C THR A 200 -9.67 -1.44 7.70
N VAL A 201 -9.58 -2.27 8.74
CA VAL A 201 -10.55 -3.34 9.03
C VAL A 201 -11.67 -2.88 9.98
N SER A 202 -11.51 -1.72 10.64
CA SER A 202 -12.42 -1.22 11.68
C SER A 202 -12.52 0.33 11.77
N GLU A 203 -13.68 0.81 12.23
CA GLU A 203 -14.16 2.21 12.24
C GLU A 203 -13.98 2.98 13.58
N PRO A 204 -14.10 4.34 13.63
CA PRO A 204 -14.03 5.35 12.56
C PRO A 204 -13.20 6.60 12.97
N CYS A 205 -11.87 6.55 12.91
CA CYS A 205 -11.07 7.77 13.00
C CYS A 205 -10.05 7.88 11.88
N ASN A 206 -9.99 9.08 11.31
CA ASN A 206 -9.19 9.48 10.15
C ASN A 206 -7.78 9.98 10.54
N HIS A 207 -7.23 9.46 11.64
CA HIS A 207 -5.84 9.75 12.03
C HIS A 207 -4.90 9.40 10.88
N VAL A 208 -4.19 10.40 10.36
CA VAL A 208 -3.30 10.24 9.19
C VAL A 208 -2.24 9.17 9.43
N GLN A 209 -1.84 8.94 10.67
CA GLN A 209 -0.86 7.94 11.10
C GLN A 209 -1.31 6.50 10.82
N LYS A 210 -2.62 6.27 10.73
CA LYS A 210 -3.18 4.95 10.39
C LYS A 210 -2.97 4.62 8.92
N PHE A 211 -2.82 5.62 8.06
CA PHE A 211 -2.76 5.42 6.61
C PHE A 211 -1.33 5.52 6.09
N PRO A 212 -1.04 4.92 4.92
CA PRO A 212 0.26 5.05 4.29
C PRO A 212 0.60 6.53 4.07
N HIS A 213 1.71 6.97 4.65
CA HIS A 213 2.23 8.31 4.47
C HIS A 213 2.79 8.44 3.04
N PRO A 214 2.25 9.37 2.21
CA PRO A 214 2.57 9.47 0.77
C PRO A 214 4.07 9.57 0.49
N GLN A 215 4.75 10.50 1.17
CA GLN A 215 6.18 10.74 0.94
C GLN A 215 7.05 9.56 1.38
N LEU A 216 6.72 8.91 2.51
CA LEU A 216 7.49 7.77 3.01
C LEU A 216 7.28 6.54 2.12
N LEU A 217 6.05 6.29 1.67
CA LEU A 217 5.73 5.20 0.75
C LEU A 217 6.49 5.37 -0.57
N ILE A 218 6.34 6.53 -1.21
CA ILE A 218 6.98 6.85 -2.50
C ILE A 218 8.50 6.75 -2.37
N HIS A 219 9.08 7.37 -1.33
CA HIS A 219 10.53 7.40 -1.15
C HIS A 219 11.09 6.01 -0.84
N ALA A 220 10.48 5.25 0.08
CA ALA A 220 10.93 3.89 0.39
C ALA A 220 10.86 2.99 -0.84
N TYR A 221 9.76 3.05 -1.60
CA TYR A 221 9.61 2.20 -2.78
C TYR A 221 10.61 2.56 -3.88
N ALA A 222 10.85 3.86 -4.10
CA ALA A 222 11.89 4.34 -5.01
C ALA A 222 13.32 3.96 -4.61
N GLN A 223 13.57 3.70 -3.33
CA GLN A 223 14.85 3.14 -2.85
C GLN A 223 15.01 1.64 -3.14
N GLY A 224 14.04 1.02 -3.82
CA GLY A 224 14.11 -0.38 -4.24
C GLY A 224 13.76 -1.38 -3.14
N VAL A 225 13.14 -0.95 -2.05
CA VAL A 225 12.56 -1.91 -1.10
C VAL A 225 11.28 -2.52 -1.68
N SER A 226 10.91 -3.70 -1.18
CA SER A 226 9.70 -4.39 -1.63
C SER A 226 8.41 -3.66 -1.24
N ALA A 227 7.29 -3.98 -1.90
CA ALA A 227 5.96 -3.46 -1.57
C ALA A 227 5.60 -3.69 -0.09
N LEU A 228 5.95 -4.86 0.46
CA LEU A 228 5.76 -5.15 1.89
C LEU A 228 6.52 -4.14 2.77
N GLU A 229 7.80 -3.93 2.48
CA GLU A 229 8.67 -3.07 3.29
C GLU A 229 8.27 -1.58 3.15
N ALA A 230 7.94 -1.14 1.92
CA ALA A 230 7.49 0.22 1.65
C ALA A 230 6.21 0.56 2.42
N TYR A 231 5.21 -0.32 2.38
CA TYR A 231 3.96 -0.12 3.12
C TYR A 231 4.19 -0.10 4.63
N TRP A 232 4.92 -1.06 5.19
CA TRP A 232 5.18 -1.10 6.63
C TRP A 232 6.00 0.09 7.13
N ARG A 233 6.87 0.68 6.30
CA ARG A 233 7.61 1.91 6.64
C ARG A 233 6.71 3.15 6.60
N SER A 234 5.66 3.11 5.79
CA SER A 234 4.78 4.26 5.56
C SER A 234 3.63 4.38 6.56
N VAL A 235 3.30 3.32 7.32
CA VAL A 235 2.16 3.33 8.26
C VAL A 235 2.67 3.36 9.70
N ALA A 236 2.44 4.49 10.37
CA ALA A 236 2.87 4.68 11.76
C ALA A 236 2.01 3.88 12.76
N TRP A 237 0.69 3.78 12.53
CA TRP A 237 -0.29 3.14 13.42
C TRP A 237 -1.01 1.99 12.69
N PRO A 238 -0.32 0.85 12.46
CA PRO A 238 -0.86 -0.17 11.57
C PRO A 238 -1.91 -1.06 12.21
N ALA A 239 -2.19 -0.96 13.52
CA ALA A 239 -3.01 -1.92 14.27
C ALA A 239 -4.35 -2.30 13.63
N GLN A 240 -5.03 -1.34 12.98
CA GLN A 240 -6.32 -1.54 12.29
C GLN A 240 -6.17 -1.77 10.77
N GLY A 241 -4.95 -1.86 10.25
CA GLY A 241 -4.62 -1.80 8.84
C GLY A 241 -4.17 -3.13 8.27
N VAL A 242 -4.89 -3.63 7.28
CA VAL A 242 -4.50 -4.84 6.56
C VAL A 242 -3.66 -4.47 5.33
N PHE A 243 -2.51 -5.14 5.19
CA PHE A 243 -1.64 -5.04 4.01
C PHE A 243 -1.94 -6.21 3.09
N VAL A 244 -2.21 -5.93 1.81
CA VAL A 244 -2.52 -6.97 0.82
C VAL A 244 -1.76 -6.70 -0.46
N GLY A 245 -1.25 -7.76 -1.09
CA GLY A 245 -0.55 -7.65 -2.36
C GLY A 245 0.47 -8.76 -2.54
N GLU A 246 1.26 -8.64 -3.61
CA GLU A 246 2.47 -9.44 -3.76
C GLU A 246 3.60 -8.79 -2.92
N PRO A 247 4.12 -9.48 -1.88
CA PRO A 247 5.01 -8.88 -0.90
C PRO A 247 6.42 -8.57 -1.39
N LEU A 248 6.89 -9.22 -2.46
CA LEU A 248 8.26 -9.09 -2.96
C LEU A 248 8.44 -8.03 -4.04
N ALA A 249 7.35 -7.61 -4.69
CA ALA A 249 7.34 -6.68 -5.80
C ALA A 249 8.24 -5.47 -5.50
N ALA A 250 9.30 -5.32 -6.29
CA ALA A 250 10.31 -4.29 -6.07
C ALA A 250 10.79 -3.70 -7.41
N PRO A 251 10.00 -2.79 -8.02
CA PRO A 251 10.28 -2.28 -9.35
C PRO A 251 11.55 -1.44 -9.44
N PHE A 252 11.95 -0.80 -8.35
CA PHE A 252 13.20 -0.03 -8.28
C PHE A 252 14.36 -0.82 -7.66
N ALA A 253 14.19 -2.10 -7.32
CA ALA A 253 15.32 -2.89 -6.83
C ALA A 253 16.42 -2.93 -7.89
N ALA A 254 17.67 -2.79 -7.48
CA ALA A 254 18.78 -3.00 -8.40
C ALA A 254 18.78 -4.48 -8.86
N PRO A 255 18.99 -4.76 -10.16
CA PRO A 255 19.23 -6.12 -10.61
C PRO A 255 20.38 -6.73 -9.81
N ALA A 256 20.33 -8.04 -9.53
CA ALA A 256 21.48 -8.72 -8.98
C ALA A 256 22.70 -8.45 -9.88
N ALA A 257 23.78 -7.94 -9.31
CA ALA A 257 25.02 -7.78 -10.07
C ALA A 257 25.40 -9.15 -10.62
N SER A 258 25.52 -9.28 -11.94
CA SER A 258 26.02 -10.53 -12.52
C SER A 258 27.41 -10.73 -11.95
N SER A 259 27.61 -11.77 -11.13
CA SER A 259 28.97 -12.21 -10.83
C SER A 259 29.57 -12.62 -12.16
N ALA A 260 30.49 -11.82 -12.70
CA ALA A 260 31.40 -12.34 -13.70
C ALA A 260 32.10 -13.52 -13.03
N ALA A 261 31.79 -14.73 -13.48
CA ALA A 261 32.52 -15.92 -13.06
C ALA A 261 34.00 -15.71 -13.44
N PRO A 262 34.94 -16.06 -12.56
CA PRO A 262 36.37 -15.97 -12.87
C PRO A 262 36.76 -16.87 -14.04
#